data_AF-A0A941TQN2-F1
#
_entry.id   AF-A0A941TQN2-F1
#
_cell.length_a   1.000
_cell.length_b   1.000
_cell.length_c   1.000
_cell.angle_alpha   90.00
_cell.angle_beta   90.00
_cell.angle_gamma   90.00
#
_symmetry.space_group_name_H-M   'P 1'
#
loop_
_entity.id
_entity.type
_entity.pdbx_description
1 polymer ?
#
loop_
_entity_poly.entity_id
_entity_poly.type
_entity_poly.pdbx_seq_one_letter_code
_entity_poly.pdbx_strand_id
1 'polypeptide(L)' 'FDKYPGKRPATSEEVADLVAFLASPRAGYITGTIVTIDGGIAARGSVI' A
#
# COMPACT_ATOMS: atom_id res chain seq x y z
N PHE A 1 10.86 4.74 14.17
CA PHE A 1 10.42 4.75 12.75
C PHE A 1 11.24 5.69 11.86
N ASP A 2 12.36 6.25 12.31
CA ASP A 2 13.06 7.28 11.53
C ASP A 2 13.63 6.80 10.21
N LYS A 3 13.94 5.51 10.08
CA LYS A 3 14.37 4.90 8.82
C LYS A 3 13.22 4.35 7.98
N TYR A 4 12.03 4.18 8.56
CA TYR A 4 10.85 3.72 7.86
C TYR A 4 10.22 4.89 7.09
N PRO A 5 10.06 4.83 5.76
CA PRO A 5 9.65 6.01 4.98
C PRO A 5 8.30 6.59 5.40
N GLY A 6 7.32 5.74 5.69
CA GLY A 6 5.99 6.15 6.16
C GLY A 6 5.92 6.59 7.63
N LYS A 7 7.03 6.56 8.37
CA LYS A 7 7.20 6.98 9.77
C LYS A 7 6.25 6.36 10.83
N ARG A 8 5.33 5.48 10.45
CA ARG A 8 4.38 4.77 11.34
C ARG A 8 3.83 3.50 10.67
N PRO A 9 3.36 2.48 11.40
CA PRO A 9 2.64 1.39 10.76
C PRO A 9 1.38 1.92 10.05
N ALA A 10 0.96 1.21 9.00
CA ALA A 10 -0.37 1.39 8.43
C ALA A 10 -1.44 0.96 9.46
N THR A 11 -2.59 1.61 9.44
CA THR A 11 -3.74 1.17 10.22
C THR A 11 -4.54 0.12 9.44
N SER A 12 -5.42 -0.61 10.13
CA SER A 12 -6.36 -1.55 9.49
C SER A 12 -7.25 -0.86 8.47
N GLU A 13 -7.67 0.36 8.75
CA GLU A 13 -8.57 1.15 7.93
C GLU A 13 -7.89 1.55 6.62
N GLU A 14 -6.61 1.94 6.66
CA GLU A 14 -5.86 2.29 5.45
C GLU A 14 -5.70 1.11 4.49
N VAL A 15 -5.56 -0.10 5.03
CA VAL A 15 -5.55 -1.34 4.23
C VAL A 15 -6.95 -1.63 3.69
N ALA A 16 -7.98 -1.52 4.53
CA ALA A 16 -9.36 -1.77 4.15
C ALA A 16 -9.84 -0.82 3.04
N ASP A 17 -9.45 0.45 3.09
CA ASP A 17 -9.80 1.45 2.09
C ASP A 17 -9.23 1.11 0.70
N LEU A 18 -7.98 0.63 0.65
CA LEU A 18 -7.39 0.16 -0.61
C LEU A 18 -8.15 -1.06 -1.14
N VAL A 19 -8.47 -2.02 -0.26
CA VAL A 19 -9.24 -3.22 -0.65
C VAL A 19 -10.62 -2.82 -1.16
N ALA A 20 -11.31 -1.90 -0.47
CA ALA A 20 -12.62 -1.39 -0.88
C ALA A 20 -12.57 -0.69 -2.23
N PHE A 21 -11.52 0.10 -2.49
CA PHE A 21 -11.30 0.71 -3.80
C PHE A 21 -11.11 -0.36 -4.89
N LEU A 22 -10.23 -1.34 -4.67
CA LEU A 22 -9.93 -2.40 -5.65
C LEU A 22 -11.13 -3.31 -5.92
N ALA A 23 -12.00 -3.52 -4.92
CA ALA A 23 -13.23 -4.28 -5.08
C ALA A 23 -14.36 -3.47 -5.77
N SER A 24 -14.21 -2.15 -5.88
CA SER A 24 -15.25 -1.28 -6.45
C SER A 24 -15.21 -1.22 -7.97
N PRO A 25 -16.31 -0.81 -8.64
CA PRO A 25 -16.31 -0.57 -10.09
C PRO A 25 -15.26 0.44 -10.58
N ARG A 26 -14.74 1.29 -9.68
CA ARG A 26 -13.73 2.30 -10.00
C ARG A 26 -12.38 1.68 -10.39
N ALA A 27 -12.12 0.45 -9.95
CA ALA A 27 -10.92 -0.30 -10.28
C ALA A 27 -11.12 -1.28 -11.45
N GLY A 28 -12.20 -1.15 -12.24
CA GLY A 28 -12.60 -2.14 -13.25
C GLY A 28 -11.59 -2.47 -14.36
N TYR A 29 -10.51 -1.70 -14.50
CA TYR A 29 -9.42 -1.96 -15.45
C TYR A 29 -8.09 -2.37 -14.76
N ILE A 30 -8.10 -2.53 -13.44
CA ILE A 30 -6.94 -2.96 -12.65
C ILE A 30 -7.07 -4.48 -12.45
N THR A 31 -6.24 -5.24 -13.16
CA THR A 31 -6.19 -6.70 -13.04
C THR A 31 -4.77 -7.21 -13.30
N GLY A 32 -4.45 -8.39 -12.75
CA GLY A 32 -3.15 -9.05 -12.97
C GLY A 32 -1.95 -8.34 -12.34
N THR A 33 -2.17 -7.50 -11.32
CA THR A 33 -1.10 -6.71 -10.68
C THR A 33 -1.11 -6.82 -9.17
N ILE A 34 0.05 -6.52 -8.55
CA ILE A 34 0.22 -6.40 -7.11
C ILE A 34 0.22 -4.92 -6.75
N VAL A 35 -0.66 -4.52 -5.84
CA VAL A 35 -0.69 -3.14 -5.31
C VAL A 35 -0.06 -3.13 -3.92
N THR A 36 1.17 -2.64 -3.83
CA THR A 36 1.94 -2.58 -2.58
C THR A 36 1.44 -1.46 -1.66
N ILE A 37 1.12 -1.81 -0.41
CA ILE A 37 0.78 -0.87 0.67
C ILE A 37 1.74 -1.07 1.85
N ASP A 38 2.94 -0.50 1.76
CA ASP A 38 4.00 -0.71 2.75
C ASP A 38 4.58 0.60 3.32
N GLY A 39 3.94 1.74 3.01
CA GLY A 39 4.43 3.06 3.36
C GLY A 39 5.82 3.38 2.78
N GLY A 40 6.15 2.83 1.62
CA GLY A 40 7.32 3.17 0.82
C GLY A 40 8.57 2.33 1.08
N ILE A 41 8.46 1.18 1.76
CA ILE A 41 9.60 0.28 2.02
C ILE A 41 10.19 -0.20 0.69
N ALA A 42 9.37 -0.72 -0.21
CA ALA A 42 9.80 -1.30 -1.48
C ALA A 42 10.31 -0.24 -2.48
N ALA A 43 9.95 1.03 -2.29
CA ALA A 43 10.35 2.12 -3.17
C ALA A 43 11.78 2.63 -2.90
N ARG A 44 12.32 2.39 -1.70
CA ARG A 44 13.74 2.65 -1.43
C ARG A 44 14.51 1.39 -1.76
N GLY A 45 15.60 1.51 -2.53
CA GLY A 45 16.61 0.45 -2.59
C GLY A 45 16.94 0.06 -1.16
N SER A 46 16.65 -1.20 -0.83
CA SER A 46 16.58 -1.75 0.53
C SER A 46 17.52 -1.07 1.54
N VAL A 47 16.95 -0.54 2.64
CA VAL A 47 17.72 -0.23 3.87
C VAL A 47 17.44 -1.31 4.90
N ILE A 48 17.47 -2.57 4.44
CA ILE A 48 17.94 -3.71 5.21
C ILE A 48 19.09 -4.35 4.45
#